data_AF-A0A0N0JHE6-F1
#
_entry.id   AF-A0A0N0JHE6-F1
#
_cell.length_a   1.000
_cell.length_b   1.000
_cell.length_c   1.000
_cell.angle_alpha   90.00
_cell.angle_beta   90.00
_cell.angle_gamma   90.00
#
_symmetry.space_group_name_H-M   'P 1'
#
loop_
_entity.id
_entity.type
_entity.pdbx_description
1 polymer ?
#
loop_
_entity_poly.entity_id
_entity_poly.type
_entity_poly.pdbx_seq_one_letter_code
_entity_poly.pdbx_strand_id
1 'polypeptide(L)'
;MLYPSRDLHGPTQSRAVRDLFQSLFVAELIHPSPKLWLFFAWISDVEIIDNSAREFAALEPDWPAAPIRLSQVLRALLARGVELRLVIRVDGHNDYFIARLQTLKARYGDQIKWTVEKSFHAKGLLGADYFLSGSMNLTLNGVSINGEHLVLRTDPAAVAEQSIELESRWESQMA
;
A
#
# COMPACT_ATOMS: atom_id res chain seq x y z
N MET A 1 -18.59 17.85 9.67
CA MET A 1 -17.80 18.13 8.45
C MET A 1 -18.01 16.98 7.48
N LEU A 2 -18.01 17.24 6.17
CA LEU A 2 -17.98 16.20 5.16
C LEU A 2 -16.52 15.77 4.98
N TYR A 3 -16.21 14.51 5.28
CA TYR A 3 -14.88 13.95 5.02
C TYR A 3 -14.83 13.42 3.59
N PRO A 4 -13.75 13.68 2.83
CA PRO A 4 -13.58 13.12 1.50
C PRO A 4 -13.76 11.60 1.49
N SER A 5 -14.61 11.12 0.58
CA SER A 5 -14.70 9.71 0.23
C SER A 5 -14.66 9.56 -1.29
N ARG A 6 -14.12 8.44 -1.75
CA ARG A 6 -14.18 8.06 -3.16
C ARG A 6 -14.61 6.62 -3.26
N ASP A 7 -15.49 6.35 -4.22
CA ASP A 7 -15.94 5.02 -4.58
C ASP A 7 -15.60 4.79 -6.06
N LEU A 8 -14.80 3.75 -6.34
CA LEU A 8 -14.27 3.44 -7.65
C LEU A 8 -14.57 1.98 -8.02
N HIS A 9 -14.96 1.78 -9.27
CA HIS A 9 -15.24 0.49 -9.88
C HIS A 9 -14.37 0.26 -11.12
N GLY A 10 -13.55 -0.79 -11.07
CA GLY A 10 -12.85 -1.35 -12.23
C GLY A 10 -13.80 -2.17 -13.11
N PRO A 11 -13.42 -2.45 -14.37
CA PRO A 11 -12.24 -1.91 -15.06
C PRO A 11 -12.47 -0.51 -15.66
N THR A 12 -13.71 -0.02 -15.67
CA THR A 12 -14.09 1.25 -16.31
C THR A 12 -13.39 2.47 -15.70
N GLN A 13 -13.02 2.40 -14.42
CA GLN A 13 -12.27 3.44 -13.71
C GLN A 13 -10.82 3.05 -13.39
N SER A 14 -10.23 2.09 -14.12
CA SER A 14 -8.85 1.63 -13.89
C SER A 14 -7.80 2.76 -13.87
N ARG A 15 -7.96 3.80 -14.70
CA ARG A 15 -7.11 5.00 -14.63
C ARG A 15 -7.25 5.73 -13.29
N ALA A 16 -8.48 5.97 -12.83
CA ALA A 16 -8.71 6.63 -11.54
C ALA A 16 -8.21 5.79 -10.36
N VAL A 17 -8.23 4.45 -10.47
CA VAL A 17 -7.61 3.56 -9.50
C VAL A 17 -6.10 3.76 -9.45
N ARG A 18 -5.41 3.77 -10.61
CA ARG A 18 -3.96 4.05 -10.68
C ARG A 18 -3.63 5.44 -10.12
N ASP A 19 -4.38 6.46 -10.53
CA ASP A 19 -4.21 7.84 -10.05
C ASP A 19 -4.41 7.93 -8.53
N LEU A 20 -5.36 7.17 -7.97
CA LEU A 20 -5.59 7.09 -6.54
C LEU A 20 -4.39 6.48 -5.80
N PHE A 21 -3.87 5.33 -6.25
CA PHE A 21 -2.68 4.73 -5.64
C PHE A 21 -1.47 5.66 -5.72
N GLN A 22 -1.22 6.27 -6.89
CA GLN A 22 -0.15 7.25 -7.05
C GLN A 22 -0.34 8.41 -6.08
N SER A 23 -1.55 8.98 -6.00
CA SER A 23 -1.85 10.11 -5.11
C SER A 23 -1.62 9.77 -3.64
N LEU A 24 -2.07 8.59 -3.18
CA LEU A 24 -1.88 8.15 -1.79
C LEU A 24 -0.40 7.95 -1.48
N PHE A 25 0.35 7.25 -2.34
CA PHE A 25 1.77 7.03 -2.09
C PHE A 25 2.61 8.31 -2.22
N VAL A 26 2.22 9.25 -3.09
CA VAL A 26 2.86 10.57 -3.15
C VAL A 26 2.55 11.39 -1.90
N ALA A 27 1.32 11.35 -1.39
CA ALA A 27 0.97 11.99 -0.12
C ALA A 27 1.80 11.41 1.04
N GLU A 28 1.95 10.09 1.10
CA GLU A 28 2.83 9.41 2.07
C GLU A 28 4.32 9.78 1.93
N LEU A 29 4.79 10.18 0.75
CA LEU A 29 6.17 10.66 0.58
C LEU A 29 6.34 12.11 1.05
N ILE A 30 5.28 12.91 1.03
CA ILE A 30 5.27 14.33 1.42
C ILE A 30 5.05 14.47 2.92
N HIS A 31 4.05 13.79 3.46
CA HIS A 31 3.68 13.81 4.89
C HIS A 31 3.47 12.36 5.36
N PRO A 32 4.57 11.65 5.68
CA PRO A 32 4.51 10.23 5.94
C PRO A 32 3.69 9.89 7.18
N SER A 33 2.86 8.87 7.08
CA SER A 33 2.26 8.23 8.24
C SER A 33 3.37 7.64 9.13
N PRO A 34 3.26 7.71 10.48
CA PRO A 34 4.21 7.01 11.35
C PRO A 34 4.23 5.50 11.10
N LYS A 35 3.08 4.95 10.70
CA LYS A 35 2.89 3.55 10.35
C LYS A 35 1.97 3.43 9.13
N LEU A 36 2.37 2.62 8.17
CA LEU A 36 1.59 2.34 6.96
C LEU A 36 1.32 0.84 6.86
N TRP A 37 0.04 0.50 6.71
CA TRP A 37 -0.40 -0.87 6.53
C TRP A 37 -0.67 -1.17 5.06
N LEU A 38 -0.18 -2.33 4.60
CA LEU A 38 -0.54 -2.92 3.31
C LEU A 38 -1.07 -4.32 3.55
N PHE A 39 -2.33 -4.55 3.25
CA PHE A 39 -2.93 -5.84 3.53
C PHE A 39 -3.61 -6.32 2.25
N PHE A 40 -3.03 -7.34 1.61
CA PHE A 40 -3.48 -7.85 0.32
C PHE A 40 -3.23 -9.35 0.26
N ALA A 41 -4.22 -10.14 -0.16
CA ALA A 41 -4.04 -11.57 -0.32
C ALA A 41 -2.94 -11.88 -1.37
N TRP A 42 -2.99 -11.15 -2.49
CA TRP A 42 -1.98 -11.21 -3.54
C TRP A 42 -1.37 -9.83 -3.79
N ILE A 43 -0.05 -9.77 -3.83
CA ILE A 43 0.71 -8.56 -4.03
C ILE A 43 1.87 -8.81 -4.99
N SER A 44 2.07 -7.90 -5.92
CA SER A 44 3.20 -7.91 -6.85
C SER A 44 3.94 -6.58 -6.78
N ASP A 45 5.18 -6.56 -7.27
CA ASP A 45 5.99 -5.34 -7.38
C ASP A 45 5.55 -4.46 -8.58
N VAL A 46 4.28 -4.03 -8.54
CA VAL A 46 3.64 -3.22 -9.58
C VAL A 46 4.20 -1.81 -9.64
N GLU A 47 4.04 -1.16 -10.79
CA GLU A 47 4.33 0.26 -10.96
C GLU A 47 3.25 1.08 -10.25
N ILE A 48 3.68 2.01 -9.39
CA ILE A 48 2.82 2.85 -8.55
C ILE A 48 2.86 4.30 -8.98
N ILE A 49 4.05 4.81 -9.31
CA ILE A 49 4.27 6.22 -9.66
C ILE A 49 4.84 6.28 -11.08
N ASP A 50 4.18 7.01 -11.97
CA ASP A 50 4.72 7.36 -13.28
C ASP A 50 5.74 8.50 -13.14
N ASN A 51 7.02 8.16 -13.01
CA ASN A 51 8.11 9.14 -12.97
C ASN A 51 8.85 9.24 -14.33
N SER A 52 8.18 8.90 -15.44
CA SER A 52 8.78 8.91 -16.79
C SER A 52 9.28 10.31 -17.19
N ALA A 53 8.60 11.37 -16.73
CA ALA A 53 8.98 12.77 -16.95
C ALA A 53 9.83 13.37 -15.81
N ARG A 54 10.30 12.55 -14.85
CA ARG A 54 11.04 12.98 -13.64
C ARG A 54 10.30 13.99 -12.75
N GLU A 55 8.96 14.01 -12.78
CA GLU A 55 8.13 14.96 -12.03
C GLU A 55 8.28 14.85 -10.51
N PHE A 56 8.75 13.70 -10.00
CA PHE A 56 8.90 13.43 -8.58
C PHE A 56 10.33 13.60 -8.06
N ALA A 57 11.23 14.23 -8.84
CA ALA A 57 12.63 14.46 -8.45
C ALA A 57 12.78 15.33 -7.18
N ALA A 58 11.79 16.17 -6.86
CA ALA A 58 11.77 16.95 -5.61
C ALA A 58 11.50 16.08 -4.38
N LEU A 59 10.81 14.94 -4.55
CA LEU A 59 10.54 13.99 -3.47
C LEU A 59 11.68 12.97 -3.32
N GLU A 60 12.16 12.45 -4.45
CA GLU A 60 13.23 11.44 -4.51
C GLU A 60 14.17 11.75 -5.69
N PRO A 61 15.27 12.50 -5.45
CA PRO A 61 16.19 12.94 -6.51
C PRO A 61 16.85 11.79 -7.29
N ASP A 62 17.08 10.66 -6.61
CA ASP A 62 17.78 9.48 -7.14
C ASP A 62 16.87 8.59 -8.01
N TRP A 63 15.58 8.89 -8.12
CA TRP A 63 14.70 8.09 -8.96
C TRP A 63 14.99 8.29 -10.47
N PRO A 64 14.95 7.20 -11.25
CA PRO A 64 15.18 7.28 -12.70
C PRO A 64 14.00 7.97 -13.40
N ALA A 65 14.23 8.39 -14.65
CA ALA A 65 13.17 8.80 -15.58
C ALA A 65 12.40 7.57 -16.09
N ALA A 66 11.68 6.88 -15.20
CA ALA A 66 10.94 5.66 -15.48
C ALA A 66 9.85 5.43 -14.42
N PRO A 67 8.85 4.57 -14.68
CA PRO A 67 7.89 4.14 -13.66
C PRO A 67 8.59 3.59 -12.41
N ILE A 68 8.07 3.97 -11.24
CA ILE A 68 8.60 3.57 -9.93
C ILE A 68 7.72 2.47 -9.36
N ARG A 69 8.36 1.35 -9.01
CA ARG A 69 7.69 0.17 -8.46
C ARG A 69 7.40 0.30 -6.98
N LEU A 70 6.43 -0.48 -6.51
CA LEU A 70 6.03 -0.52 -5.11
C LEU A 70 7.21 -0.69 -4.16
N SER A 71 8.13 -1.64 -4.41
CA SER A 71 9.31 -1.85 -3.57
C SER A 71 10.23 -0.63 -3.46
N GLN A 72 10.33 0.20 -4.51
CA GLN A 72 11.10 1.45 -4.49
C GLN A 72 10.40 2.54 -3.68
N VAL A 73 9.08 2.62 -3.76
CA VAL A 73 8.26 3.52 -2.92
C VAL A 73 8.38 3.11 -1.45
N LEU A 74 8.23 1.81 -1.13
CA LEU A 74 8.38 1.30 0.24
C LEU A 74 9.77 1.58 0.81
N ARG A 75 10.83 1.44 0.00
CA ARG A 75 12.19 1.83 0.39
C ARG A 75 12.29 3.32 0.75
N ALA A 76 11.66 4.18 -0.04
CA ALA A 76 11.66 5.62 0.20
C ALA A 76 10.91 5.97 1.49
N LEU A 77 9.77 5.32 1.78
CA LEU A 77 9.03 5.49 3.02
C LEU A 77 9.83 5.01 4.25
N LEU A 78 10.46 3.83 4.17
CA LEU A 78 11.34 3.33 5.22
C LEU A 78 12.53 4.28 5.49
N ALA A 79 13.09 4.88 4.44
CA ALA A 79 14.16 5.88 4.60
C ALA A 79 13.70 7.16 5.33
N ARG A 80 12.39 7.43 5.34
CA ARG A 80 11.76 8.53 6.10
C ARG A 80 11.34 8.11 7.52
N GLY A 81 11.63 6.88 7.93
CA GLY A 81 11.31 6.37 9.27
C GLY A 81 9.89 5.81 9.41
N VAL A 82 9.18 5.57 8.31
CA VAL A 82 7.84 4.96 8.34
C VAL A 82 7.94 3.50 8.77
N GLU A 83 7.12 3.10 9.74
CA GLU A 83 6.93 1.68 10.04
C GLU A 83 5.99 1.03 9.02
N LEU A 84 6.49 0.03 8.29
CA LEU A 84 5.69 -0.77 7.38
C LEU A 84 5.19 -2.04 8.05
N ARG A 85 3.89 -2.31 7.91
CA ARG A 85 3.24 -3.56 8.30
C ARG A 85 2.52 -4.14 7.10
N LEU A 86 2.80 -5.42 6.80
CA LEU A 86 2.15 -6.10 5.69
C LEU A 86 1.44 -7.38 6.14
N VAL A 87 0.23 -7.59 5.63
CA VAL A 87 -0.50 -8.86 5.76
C VAL A 87 -0.65 -9.45 4.36
N ILE A 88 -0.03 -10.59 4.12
CA ILE A 88 -0.02 -11.27 2.82
C ILE A 88 -0.43 -12.73 2.96
N ARG A 89 -0.95 -13.34 1.89
CA ARG A 89 -1.33 -14.76 1.92
C ARG A 89 -0.13 -15.68 1.71
N VAL A 90 -0.18 -16.89 2.29
CA VAL A 90 0.74 -17.99 1.95
C VAL A 90 0.40 -18.49 0.54
N ASP A 91 1.05 -17.93 -0.48
CA ASP A 91 0.79 -18.24 -1.88
C ASP A 91 2.05 -17.95 -2.71
N GLY A 92 2.42 -18.87 -3.61
CA GLY A 92 3.62 -18.72 -4.46
C GLY A 92 3.59 -17.49 -5.36
N HIS A 93 2.41 -16.91 -5.60
CA HIS A 93 2.27 -15.61 -6.26
C HIS A 93 3.09 -14.51 -5.56
N ASN A 94 3.19 -14.55 -4.23
CA ASN A 94 3.82 -13.50 -3.43
C ASN A 94 5.34 -13.66 -3.32
N ASP A 95 5.92 -14.81 -3.73
CA ASP A 95 7.33 -15.16 -3.48
C ASP A 95 8.31 -14.11 -4.01
N TYR A 96 8.07 -13.61 -5.23
CA TYR A 96 8.92 -12.57 -5.82
C TYR A 96 8.88 -11.27 -5.00
N PHE A 97 7.69 -10.86 -4.54
CA PHE A 97 7.57 -9.66 -3.72
C PHE A 97 8.15 -9.87 -2.32
N ILE A 98 7.97 -11.04 -1.72
CA ILE A 98 8.58 -11.42 -0.44
C ILE A 98 10.10 -11.32 -0.49
N ALA A 99 10.75 -11.75 -1.58
CA ALA A 99 12.20 -11.58 -1.75
C ALA A 99 12.65 -10.11 -1.73
N ARG A 100 11.82 -9.20 -2.26
CA ARG A 100 12.06 -7.75 -2.16
C ARG A 100 11.87 -7.24 -0.73
N LEU A 101 10.84 -7.70 -0.02
CA LEU A 101 10.63 -7.37 1.39
C LEU A 101 11.79 -7.85 2.27
N GLN A 102 12.34 -9.04 2.01
CA GLN A 102 13.54 -9.55 2.68
C GLN A 102 14.76 -8.65 2.46
N THR A 103 14.95 -8.16 1.23
CA THR A 103 16.03 -7.20 0.92
C THR A 103 15.85 -5.90 1.70
N LEU A 104 14.63 -5.38 1.80
CA LEU A 104 14.32 -4.20 2.61
C LEU A 104 14.53 -4.48 4.11
N LYS A 105 14.10 -5.64 4.60
CA LYS A 105 14.28 -6.05 6.00
C LYS A 105 15.74 -6.13 6.40
N ALA A 106 16.61 -6.63 5.52
CA ALA A 106 18.05 -6.66 5.78
C ALA A 106 18.65 -5.26 6.00
N ARG A 107 18.06 -4.21 5.40
CA ARG A 107 18.52 -2.82 5.52
C ARG A 107 17.85 -2.04 6.66
N TYR A 108 16.55 -2.24 6.87
CA TYR A 108 15.73 -1.40 7.76
C TYR A 108 15.26 -2.14 9.03
N GLY A 109 15.59 -3.43 9.18
CA GLY A 109 15.34 -4.20 10.39
C GLY A 109 13.86 -4.33 10.74
N ASP A 110 13.49 -3.84 11.92
CA ASP A 110 12.13 -3.95 12.46
C ASP A 110 11.17 -2.86 12.01
N GLN A 111 11.66 -1.87 11.24
CA GLN A 111 10.77 -0.90 10.59
C GLN A 111 9.84 -1.59 9.58
N ILE A 112 10.24 -2.75 9.03
CA ILE A 112 9.38 -3.56 8.16
C ILE A 112 9.11 -4.93 8.77
N LYS A 113 7.82 -5.24 8.93
CA LYS A 113 7.34 -6.56 9.36
C LYS A 113 6.20 -6.99 8.47
N TRP A 114 6.12 -8.29 8.19
CA TRP A 114 4.98 -8.88 7.51
C TRP A 114 4.58 -10.20 8.18
N THR A 115 3.29 -10.49 8.15
CA THR A 115 2.72 -11.77 8.54
C THR A 115 2.18 -12.47 7.31
N VAL A 116 2.22 -13.80 7.32
CA VAL A 116 1.71 -14.62 6.23
C VAL A 116 0.50 -15.41 6.74
N GLU A 117 -0.70 -14.98 6.36
CA GLU A 117 -1.96 -15.52 6.90
C GLU A 117 -2.72 -16.34 5.85
N LYS A 118 -3.26 -17.49 6.24
CA LYS A 118 -4.03 -18.35 5.34
C LYS A 118 -5.43 -17.81 5.05
N SER A 119 -6.03 -17.11 6.01
CA SER A 119 -7.46 -16.70 6.05
C SER A 119 -7.70 -15.19 5.94
N PHE A 120 -6.69 -14.40 5.59
CA PHE A 120 -6.87 -12.94 5.48
C PHE A 120 -7.53 -12.55 4.17
N HIS A 121 -8.76 -12.03 4.24
CA HIS A 121 -9.56 -11.68 3.06
C HIS A 121 -9.65 -10.18 2.77
N ALA A 122 -9.39 -9.33 3.77
CA ALA A 122 -9.42 -7.88 3.59
C ALA A 122 -8.31 -7.43 2.64
N LYS A 123 -8.55 -6.35 1.90
CA LYS A 123 -7.58 -5.80 0.96
C LYS A 123 -7.60 -4.29 1.02
N GLY A 124 -6.41 -3.68 1.08
CA GLY A 124 -6.35 -2.24 1.23
C GLY A 124 -5.04 -1.68 1.78
N LEU A 125 -5.12 -0.38 2.05
CA LEU A 125 -4.09 0.45 2.65
C LEU A 125 -4.69 1.20 3.84
N LEU A 126 -3.94 1.32 4.92
CA LEU A 126 -4.30 2.20 6.04
C LEU A 126 -3.08 3.05 6.39
N GLY A 127 -3.23 4.36 6.20
CA GLY A 127 -2.32 5.39 6.70
C GLY A 127 -2.91 6.07 7.94
N ALA A 128 -2.28 7.15 8.39
CA ALA A 128 -2.66 7.89 9.58
C ALA A 128 -4.01 8.62 9.43
N ASP A 129 -4.35 9.05 8.22
CA ASP A 129 -5.50 9.90 7.92
C ASP A 129 -6.41 9.34 6.80
N TYR A 130 -6.12 8.13 6.30
CA TYR A 130 -6.92 7.49 5.28
C TYR A 130 -6.99 5.97 5.42
N PHE A 131 -8.13 5.43 4.97
CA PHE A 131 -8.34 4.00 4.79
C PHE A 131 -8.83 3.75 3.38
N LEU A 132 -8.05 2.99 2.60
CA LEU A 132 -8.45 2.46 1.31
C LEU A 132 -8.78 0.99 1.49
N SER A 133 -9.97 0.56 1.13
CA SER A 133 -10.35 -0.86 1.18
C SER A 133 -11.17 -1.28 -0.02
N GLY A 134 -11.25 -2.59 -0.26
CA GLY A 134 -12.05 -3.10 -1.36
C GLY A 134 -11.80 -4.57 -1.70
N SER A 135 -12.18 -4.95 -2.92
CA SER A 135 -11.96 -6.30 -3.45
C SER A 135 -10.60 -6.47 -4.15
N MET A 136 -9.92 -5.36 -4.44
CA MET A 136 -8.73 -5.33 -5.29
C MET A 136 -7.47 -5.85 -4.59
N ASN A 137 -6.81 -6.84 -5.20
CA ASN A 137 -5.43 -7.19 -4.86
C ASN A 137 -4.44 -6.23 -5.53
N LEU A 138 -3.28 -5.99 -4.92
CA LEU A 138 -2.26 -5.10 -5.48
C LEU A 138 -1.37 -5.85 -6.48
N THR A 139 -1.97 -6.23 -7.60
CA THR A 139 -1.33 -6.94 -8.72
C THR A 139 -1.62 -6.21 -10.04
N LEU A 140 -0.87 -6.53 -11.11
CA LEU A 140 -1.08 -5.90 -12.42
C LEU A 140 -2.53 -6.05 -12.90
N ASN A 141 -3.09 -7.25 -12.74
CA ASN A 141 -4.46 -7.56 -13.13
C ASN A 141 -5.48 -6.87 -12.21
N GLY A 142 -5.24 -6.83 -10.90
CA GLY A 142 -6.11 -6.13 -9.96
C GLY A 142 -6.24 -4.64 -10.29
N VAL A 143 -5.13 -3.98 -10.60
CA VAL A 143 -5.10 -2.55 -10.90
C VAL A 143 -5.67 -2.21 -12.29
N SER A 144 -5.61 -3.13 -13.26
CA SER A 144 -5.79 -2.78 -14.68
C SER A 144 -6.90 -3.53 -15.42
N ILE A 145 -7.31 -4.71 -14.94
CA ILE A 145 -8.12 -5.65 -15.73
C ILE A 145 -9.38 -6.08 -14.96
N ASN A 146 -9.27 -6.33 -13.67
CA ASN A 146 -10.36 -6.92 -12.90
C ASN A 146 -11.50 -5.92 -12.61
N GLY A 147 -12.71 -6.45 -12.47
CA GLY A 147 -13.88 -5.72 -12.00
C GLY A 147 -13.85 -5.51 -10.50
N GLU A 148 -13.05 -4.55 -10.04
CA GLU A 148 -12.73 -4.39 -8.61
C GLU A 148 -13.45 -3.18 -8.02
N HIS A 149 -13.83 -3.25 -6.75
CA HIS A 149 -14.41 -2.14 -6.01
C HIS A 149 -13.40 -1.62 -4.99
N LEU A 150 -13.24 -0.29 -4.93
CA LEU A 150 -12.38 0.41 -3.97
C LEU A 150 -13.12 1.57 -3.33
N VAL A 151 -13.00 1.68 -2.01
CA VAL A 151 -13.55 2.76 -1.20
C VAL A 151 -12.43 3.43 -0.42
N LEU A 152 -12.21 4.72 -0.68
CA LEU A 152 -11.36 5.58 0.13
C LEU A 152 -12.22 6.29 1.18
N ARG A 153 -11.80 6.23 2.45
CA ARG A 153 -12.37 6.97 3.57
C ARG A 153 -11.28 7.82 4.24
N THR A 154 -11.64 9.05 4.61
CA THR A 154 -10.77 9.98 5.36
C THR A 154 -11.44 10.53 6.62
N ASP A 155 -12.57 9.92 7.03
CA ASP A 155 -13.21 10.22 8.31
C ASP A 155 -12.31 9.72 9.45
N PRO A 156 -11.80 10.60 10.34
CA PRO A 156 -10.91 10.21 11.42
C PRO A 156 -11.50 9.13 12.33
N ALA A 157 -12.82 9.10 12.53
CA ALA A 157 -13.46 8.07 13.34
C ALA A 157 -13.37 6.69 12.68
N ALA A 158 -13.67 6.62 11.38
CA ALA A 158 -13.56 5.38 10.60
C ALA A 158 -12.11 4.91 10.46
N VAL A 159 -11.16 5.83 10.27
CA VAL A 159 -9.72 5.51 10.18
C VAL A 159 -9.22 4.97 11.53
N ALA A 160 -9.59 5.61 12.65
CA ALA A 160 -9.21 5.16 13.98
C ALA A 160 -9.78 3.78 14.32
N GLU A 161 -11.06 3.53 14.00
CA GLU A 161 -11.70 2.23 14.19
C GLU A 161 -10.95 1.13 13.44
N GLN A 162 -10.63 1.35 12.16
CA GLN A 162 -9.89 0.38 11.35
C GLN A 162 -8.46 0.19 11.82
N SER A 163 -7.80 1.24 12.33
CA SER A 163 -6.49 1.11 12.96
C SER A 163 -6.51 0.22 14.19
N ILE A 164 -7.50 0.39 15.07
CA ILE A 164 -7.64 -0.44 16.27
C ILE A 164 -7.89 -1.90 15.89
N GLU A 165 -8.76 -2.15 14.91
CA GLU A 165 -9.07 -3.49 14.43
C GLU A 165 -7.83 -4.19 13.85
N LEU A 166 -7.05 -3.50 13.00
CA LEU A 166 -5.85 -4.06 12.39
C LEU A 166 -4.74 -4.31 13.42
N GLU A 167 -4.51 -3.41 14.37
CA GLU A 167 -3.53 -3.60 15.44
C GLU A 167 -3.90 -4.80 16.32
N SER A 168 -5.16 -4.89 16.77
CA SER A 168 -5.64 -6.00 17.60
C SER A 168 -5.45 -7.35 16.91
N ARG A 169 -5.76 -7.42 15.60
CA ARG A 169 -5.52 -8.63 14.80
C ARG A 169 -4.05 -8.94 14.64
N TRP A 170 -3.22 -7.93 14.39
CA TRP A 170 -1.77 -8.09 14.24
C TRP A 170 -1.11 -8.62 15.52
N GLU A 171 -1.44 -8.04 16.67
CA GLU A 171 -0.94 -8.50 17.98
C GLU A 171 -1.36 -9.94 18.26
N SER A 172 -2.62 -10.30 17.96
CA SER A 172 -3.13 -11.67 18.14
C SER A 172 -2.40 -12.71 17.28
N GLN A 173 -1.78 -12.30 16.17
CA GLN A 173 -1.01 -13.19 15.30
C GLN A 173 0.47 -13.28 15.66
N MET A 174 0.98 -12.30 16.39
CA MET A 174 2.38 -12.25 16.84
C MET A 174 2.58 -12.83 18.24
N ALA A 175 1.50 -13.09 18.97
CA ALA A 175 1.47 -13.82 20.24
C ALA A 175 1.61 -15.34 20.03
#